data_AF-A0A8H4B605-F1
#
_entry.id   AF-A0A8H4B605-F1
#
_cell.length_a   1.000
_cell.length_b   1.000
_cell.length_c   1.000
_cell.angle_alpha   90.00
_cell.angle_beta   90.00
_cell.angle_gamma   90.00
#
_symmetry.space_group_name_H-M   'P 1'
#
loop_
_entity.id
_entity.type
_entity.pdbx_description
1 polymer ?
#
loop_
_entity_poly.entity_id
_entity_poly.type
_entity_poly.pdbx_seq_one_letter_code
_entity_poly.pdbx_strand_id
1 'polypeptide(L)'
;MTSKRIHILRTYYYMKIYSFSKIIHRFPTRLSHQQNQSVSSTRENDRNFKDRLQKLKGLFDEDLINVEVYKEAQSDLLKSFIRKVPDSIPDILEYKEPLSLLSTQGADWDYQEAPELREILKSCLTKFFGAYKNGKREKKNSPLFTIMGGAGIGKSRLLTELPQIARSAVDNDELKKRLDNALVFNISFENGTAYDPDLDQNPSFAVGTRMLWQLQRRPDMMFPEFQENPKHQLTPRDIIARIARSKHQEPSDLTVFLLLDGVHKLMENSDDGVN
;
A
#
# COMPACT_ATOMS: atom_id res chain seq x y z
N MET A 1 35.89 -27.96 10.14
CA MET A 1 35.64 -26.54 10.45
C MET A 1 35.99 -25.71 9.22
N THR A 2 35.01 -25.47 8.36
CA THR A 2 35.20 -24.73 7.10
C THR A 2 34.49 -23.38 7.22
N SER A 3 35.30 -22.33 7.30
CA SER A 3 34.89 -20.92 7.32
C SER A 3 34.20 -20.57 6.00
N LYS A 4 32.89 -20.32 6.03
CA LYS A 4 32.16 -19.71 4.91
C LYS A 4 32.28 -18.19 5.03
N ARG A 5 33.18 -17.62 4.25
CA ARG A 5 33.27 -16.19 3.98
C ARG A 5 31.97 -15.71 3.35
N ILE A 6 31.30 -14.76 3.99
CA ILE A 6 30.19 -14.01 3.40
C ILE A 6 30.82 -13.03 2.41
N HIS A 7 30.61 -13.28 1.11
CA HIS A 7 30.94 -12.34 0.06
C HIS A 7 29.89 -11.23 0.03
N ILE A 8 30.24 -10.05 0.53
CA ILE A 8 29.50 -8.81 0.25
C ILE A 8 29.81 -8.45 -1.20
N LEU A 9 28.94 -8.85 -2.11
CA LEU A 9 28.99 -8.41 -3.51
C LEU A 9 28.66 -6.92 -3.55
N ARG A 10 29.68 -6.10 -3.83
CA ARG A 10 29.50 -4.75 -4.35
C ARG A 10 28.85 -4.87 -5.73
N THR A 11 27.56 -4.57 -5.81
CA THR A 11 26.87 -4.52 -7.09
C THR A 11 26.38 -3.10 -7.34
N TYR A 12 26.98 -2.46 -8.34
CA TYR A 12 26.50 -1.21 -8.92
C TYR A 12 25.33 -1.54 -9.86
N TYR A 13 24.15 -0.99 -9.61
CA TYR A 13 23.10 -0.89 -10.63
C TYR A 13 22.40 0.46 -10.52
N TYR A 14 22.40 1.18 -11.65
CA TYR A 14 21.58 2.37 -11.87
C TYR A 14 20.13 1.92 -12.03
N MET A 15 19.19 2.47 -11.24
CA MET A 15 17.79 2.44 -11.62
C MET A 15 17.17 3.82 -11.48
N LYS A 16 16.98 4.44 -12.63
CA LYS A 16 16.44 5.80 -12.83
C LYS A 16 14.94 5.64 -13.08
N ILE A 17 14.11 5.79 -12.06
CA ILE A 17 12.65 5.78 -12.25
C ILE A 17 12.13 7.22 -12.36
N TYR A 18 11.45 7.50 -13.47
CA TYR A 18 10.88 8.79 -13.82
C TYR A 18 9.72 9.17 -12.89
N SER A 19 9.58 10.46 -12.60
CA SER A 19 8.41 10.99 -11.90
C SER A 19 7.36 11.30 -12.93
N PHE A 20 6.17 10.72 -12.77
CA PHE A 20 4.99 11.11 -13.51
C PHE A 20 4.52 12.49 -13.03
N SER A 21 4.90 13.53 -13.78
CA SER A 21 4.16 14.80 -13.77
C SER A 21 4.33 15.52 -15.11
N LYS A 22 3.21 15.67 -15.82
CA LYS A 22 2.94 16.56 -16.97
C LYS A 22 3.68 16.27 -18.29
N ILE A 23 2.96 15.68 -19.25
CA ILE A 23 2.85 16.20 -20.62
C ILE A 23 1.41 15.96 -21.11
N ILE A 24 0.59 17.01 -21.04
CA ILE A 24 -0.56 17.19 -21.94
C ILE A 24 0.01 17.98 -23.12
N HIS A 25 0.11 17.37 -24.29
CA HIS A 25 0.08 18.11 -25.55
C HIS A 25 -0.64 17.30 -26.62
N ARG A 26 -1.62 18.00 -27.20
CA ARG A 26 -2.59 17.68 -28.26
C ARG A 26 -2.16 16.67 -29.33
N PHE A 27 -3.15 15.83 -29.67
CA PHE A 27 -3.29 15.02 -30.89
C PHE A 27 -2.99 15.80 -32.19
N PRO A 28 -2.69 15.03 -33.26
CA PRO A 28 -3.59 15.02 -34.40
C PRO A 28 -4.17 13.63 -34.69
N THR A 29 -5.44 13.66 -35.05
CA THR A 29 -6.31 12.58 -35.53
C THR A 29 -5.73 11.74 -36.67
N ARG A 30 -5.92 10.42 -36.61
CA ARG A 30 -6.29 9.59 -37.78
C ARG A 30 -7.24 8.46 -37.36
N LEU A 31 -8.43 8.50 -37.96
CA LEU A 31 -9.44 7.45 -37.96
C LEU A 31 -8.94 6.24 -38.76
N SER A 32 -9.16 5.03 -38.25
CA SER A 32 -9.56 3.89 -39.07
C SER A 32 -10.22 2.80 -38.23
N HIS A 33 -11.36 2.35 -38.73
CA HIS A 33 -12.26 1.27 -38.33
C HIS A 33 -11.70 0.09 -37.53
N GLN A 34 -12.40 -0.26 -36.45
CA GLN A 34 -13.03 -1.59 -36.26
C GLN A 34 -14.03 -1.52 -35.10
N GLN A 35 -15.29 -1.19 -35.42
CA GLN A 35 -16.45 -1.52 -34.59
C GLN A 35 -17.03 -2.83 -35.12
N ASN A 36 -17.16 -3.82 -34.23
CA ASN A 36 -18.23 -4.84 -34.16
C ASN A 36 -17.68 -6.14 -33.59
N GLN A 37 -17.74 -6.32 -32.26
CA GLN A 37 -17.76 -7.67 -31.64
C GLN A 37 -18.22 -7.75 -30.16
N SER A 38 -18.63 -6.66 -29.49
CA SER A 38 -18.88 -6.66 -28.03
C SER A 38 -20.35 -6.65 -27.57
N VAL A 39 -21.33 -6.96 -28.44
CA VAL A 39 -22.77 -6.88 -28.07
C VAL A 39 -23.43 -8.27 -27.88
N SER A 40 -22.75 -9.38 -28.16
CA SER A 40 -23.34 -10.73 -28.03
C SER A 40 -23.10 -11.44 -26.70
N SER A 41 -22.03 -11.14 -25.97
CA SER A 41 -21.64 -11.89 -24.74
C SER A 41 -22.41 -11.49 -23.47
N THR A 42 -23.03 -10.31 -23.45
CA THR A 42 -23.80 -9.82 -22.29
C THR A 42 -25.20 -10.42 -22.20
N ARG A 43 -25.78 -10.89 -23.32
CA ARG A 43 -27.14 -11.49 -23.35
C ARG A 43 -27.18 -12.98 -23.01
N GLU A 44 -26.02 -13.64 -22.98
CA GLU A 44 -25.91 -15.08 -22.73
C GLU A 44 -25.73 -15.38 -21.23
N ASN A 45 -25.01 -14.51 -20.50
CA ASN A 45 -24.88 -14.59 -19.04
C ASN A 45 -26.19 -14.28 -18.29
N ASP A 46 -27.02 -13.38 -18.83
CA ASP A 46 -28.30 -12.99 -18.22
C ASP A 46 -29.39 -14.09 -18.34
N ARG A 47 -29.35 -14.88 -19.42
CA ARG A 47 -30.24 -16.05 -19.60
C ARG A 47 -29.86 -17.19 -18.65
N ASN A 48 -28.57 -17.41 -18.45
CA ASN A 48 -28.06 -18.46 -17.57
C ASN A 48 -28.40 -18.17 -16.08
N PHE A 49 -28.46 -16.90 -15.68
CA PHE A 49 -28.90 -16.51 -14.34
C PHE A 49 -30.41 -16.70 -14.11
N LYS A 50 -31.25 -16.37 -15.10
CA LYS A 50 -32.71 -16.56 -15.02
C LYS A 50 -33.11 -18.04 -14.99
N ASP A 51 -32.44 -18.89 -15.77
CA ASP A 51 -32.69 -20.34 -15.75
C ASP A 51 -32.29 -20.99 -14.41
N ARG A 52 -31.22 -20.49 -13.76
CA ARG A 52 -30.82 -20.93 -12.41
C ARG A 52 -31.81 -20.49 -11.34
N LEU A 53 -32.39 -19.29 -11.46
CA LEU A 53 -33.46 -18.80 -10.59
C LEU A 53 -34.78 -19.57 -10.79
N GLN A 54 -35.08 -19.99 -12.01
CA GLN A 54 -36.30 -20.75 -12.31
C GLN A 54 -36.20 -22.20 -11.82
N LYS A 55 -34.99 -22.79 -11.83
CA LYS A 55 -34.70 -24.08 -11.16
C LYS A 55 -34.82 -24.01 -9.62
N LEU A 56 -34.51 -22.88 -9.01
CA LEU A 56 -34.66 -22.68 -7.55
C LEU A 56 -36.11 -22.49 -7.11
N LYS A 57 -36.98 -21.99 -8.00
CA LYS A 57 -38.42 -21.80 -7.72
C LYS A 57 -39.24 -23.10 -7.71
N GLY A 58 -38.75 -24.18 -8.32
CA GLY A 58 -39.41 -25.49 -8.32
C GLY A 58 -39.11 -26.36 -7.09
N LEU A 59 -38.42 -25.82 -6.08
CA LEU A 59 -38.01 -26.54 -4.87
C LEU A 59 -38.84 -26.20 -3.62
N PHE A 60 -39.79 -25.27 -3.73
CA PHE A 60 -40.62 -24.84 -2.60
C PHE A 60 -42.05 -24.60 -3.08
N ASP A 61 -42.89 -25.63 -2.97
CA ASP A 61 -44.34 -25.48 -3.02
C ASP A 61 -44.90 -25.30 -1.61
N GLU A 62 -45.76 -24.29 -1.52
CA GLU A 62 -46.77 -23.99 -0.50
C GLU A 62 -46.35 -23.95 0.97
N ASP A 63 -45.94 -22.75 1.41
CA ASP A 63 -46.49 -22.12 2.61
C ASP A 63 -46.36 -20.59 2.49
N LEU A 64 -47.37 -20.03 1.82
CA LEU A 64 -47.55 -18.61 1.51
C LEU A 64 -48.08 -17.85 2.73
N ILE A 65 -47.37 -17.86 3.86
CA ILE A 65 -47.66 -16.99 5.01
C ILE A 65 -46.34 -16.55 5.66
N ASN A 66 -46.09 -15.22 5.69
CA ASN A 66 -44.99 -14.49 6.36
C ASN A 66 -43.76 -14.02 5.53
N VAL A 67 -43.91 -13.68 4.24
CA VAL A 67 -42.81 -13.03 3.48
C VAL A 67 -42.73 -11.51 3.69
N GLU A 68 -43.82 -10.84 4.11
CA GLU A 68 -43.77 -9.38 4.35
C GLU A 68 -43.16 -9.02 5.72
N VAL A 69 -43.46 -9.79 6.78
CA VAL A 69 -42.92 -9.52 8.14
C VAL A 69 -41.43 -9.87 8.24
N TYR A 70 -40.95 -10.87 7.48
CA TYR A 70 -39.52 -11.24 7.46
C TYR A 70 -38.64 -10.26 6.68
N LYS A 71 -39.20 -9.50 5.73
CA LYS A 71 -38.44 -8.50 4.96
C LYS A 71 -38.12 -7.25 5.78
N GLU A 72 -39.05 -6.79 6.62
CA GLU A 72 -38.79 -5.62 7.49
C GLU A 72 -37.82 -5.98 8.62
N ALA A 73 -37.99 -7.12 9.28
CA ALA A 73 -37.10 -7.56 10.35
C ALA A 73 -35.66 -7.82 9.86
N GLN A 74 -35.49 -8.43 8.67
CA GLN A 74 -34.16 -8.56 8.06
C GLN A 74 -33.63 -7.23 7.54
N SER A 75 -34.47 -6.33 7.05
CA SER A 75 -34.04 -4.99 6.61
C SER A 75 -33.48 -4.18 7.78
N ASP A 76 -34.07 -4.24 8.97
CA ASP A 76 -33.62 -3.46 10.12
C ASP A 76 -32.44 -4.14 10.84
N LEU A 77 -32.35 -5.48 10.80
CA LEU A 77 -31.14 -6.22 11.17
C LEU A 77 -29.99 -5.97 10.18
N LEU A 78 -30.24 -5.95 8.87
CA LEU A 78 -29.24 -5.57 7.85
C LEU A 78 -28.83 -4.11 7.97
N LYS A 79 -29.77 -3.18 8.21
CA LYS A 79 -29.46 -1.76 8.45
C LYS A 79 -28.68 -1.55 9.74
N SER A 80 -28.88 -2.38 10.76
CA SER A 80 -28.09 -2.31 12.01
C SER A 80 -26.74 -3.03 11.91
N PHE A 81 -26.61 -4.04 11.03
CA PHE A 81 -25.33 -4.70 10.69
C PHE A 81 -24.48 -3.91 9.70
N ILE A 82 -25.10 -3.13 8.80
CA ILE A 82 -24.44 -2.06 8.05
C ILE A 82 -24.18 -0.95 9.05
N ARG A 83 -23.15 -1.13 9.89
CA ARG A 83 -22.42 0.00 10.47
C ARG A 83 -22.16 0.94 9.31
N LYS A 84 -22.84 2.09 9.30
CA LYS A 84 -22.62 3.18 8.35
C LYS A 84 -21.11 3.37 8.21
N VAL A 85 -20.53 2.77 7.17
CA VAL A 85 -19.20 3.16 6.72
C VAL A 85 -19.39 4.63 6.40
N PRO A 86 -18.70 5.56 7.08
CA PRO A 86 -18.88 6.98 6.81
C PRO A 86 -18.78 7.18 5.30
N ASP A 87 -19.82 7.79 4.72
CA ASP A 87 -19.93 8.00 3.27
C ASP A 87 -18.80 8.86 2.70
N SER A 88 -17.90 9.37 3.54
CA SER A 88 -16.75 10.17 3.17
C SER A 88 -15.57 9.87 4.08
N ILE A 89 -14.38 9.79 3.51
CA ILE A 89 -13.14 9.76 4.31
C ILE A 89 -13.03 11.08 5.07
N PRO A 90 -12.76 11.06 6.39
CA PRO A 90 -12.57 12.26 7.17
C PRO A 90 -11.46 13.17 6.61
N ASP A 91 -11.69 14.49 6.61
CA ASP A 91 -10.70 15.50 6.18
C ASP A 91 -9.50 15.64 7.10
N ILE A 92 -9.59 15.05 8.29
CA ILE A 92 -8.53 14.92 9.28
C ILE A 92 -8.34 13.43 9.54
N LEU A 93 -7.11 12.94 9.44
CA LEU A 93 -6.76 11.54 9.72
C LEU A 93 -5.81 11.50 10.90
N GLU A 94 -6.17 10.75 11.94
CA GLU A 94 -5.25 10.44 13.03
C GLU A 94 -4.26 9.37 12.57
N TYR A 95 -2.98 9.58 12.89
CA TYR A 95 -1.95 8.59 12.60
C TYR A 95 -2.07 7.38 13.53
N LYS A 96 -1.91 6.18 12.97
CA LYS A 96 -1.79 4.93 13.71
C LYS A 96 -0.53 4.19 13.27
N GLU A 97 0.20 3.67 14.25
CA GLU A 97 1.39 2.89 14.01
C GLU A 97 1.08 1.64 13.16
N PRO A 98 1.99 1.25 12.26
CA PRO A 98 1.80 0.08 11.43
C PRO A 98 1.86 -1.21 12.24
N LEU A 99 1.27 -2.26 11.70
CA LEU A 99 1.66 -3.61 12.12
C LEU A 99 3.04 -3.98 11.54
N SER A 100 3.74 -4.89 12.21
CA SER A 100 4.95 -5.50 11.68
C SER A 100 4.66 -6.17 10.32
N LEU A 101 5.60 -6.04 9.37
CA LEU A 101 5.54 -6.75 8.09
C LEU A 101 5.78 -8.25 8.27
N LEU A 102 6.46 -8.63 9.36
CA LEU A 102 6.64 -10.03 9.73
C LEU A 102 5.59 -10.43 10.77
N SER A 103 4.76 -11.42 10.43
CA SER A 103 3.72 -11.97 11.30
C SER A 103 4.01 -13.40 11.77
N THR A 104 5.22 -13.91 11.55
CA THR A 104 5.64 -15.26 11.96
C THR A 104 6.36 -15.21 13.30
N GLN A 105 6.62 -16.36 13.91
CA GLN A 105 7.34 -16.48 15.20
C GLN A 105 8.70 -15.77 15.22
N GLY A 106 9.33 -15.57 14.05
CA GLY A 106 10.58 -14.82 13.94
C GLY A 106 10.43 -13.31 14.17
N ALA A 107 9.22 -12.79 14.37
CA ALA A 107 8.96 -11.39 14.72
C ALA A 107 9.36 -11.06 16.16
N ASP A 108 9.37 -12.04 17.05
CA ASP A 108 9.69 -11.84 18.47
C ASP A 108 11.19 -11.98 18.78
N TRP A 109 11.99 -12.41 17.80
CA TRP A 109 13.43 -12.58 17.99
C TRP A 109 14.14 -11.23 18.01
N ASP A 110 15.23 -11.14 18.78
CA ASP A 110 16.11 -9.97 18.77
C ASP A 110 16.70 -9.77 17.37
N TYR A 111 16.52 -8.58 16.81
CA TYR A 111 17.04 -8.26 15.50
C TYR A 111 18.55 -7.98 15.56
N GLN A 112 19.32 -8.66 14.72
CA GLN A 112 20.75 -8.44 14.58
C GLN A 112 21.07 -7.79 13.24
N GLU A 113 21.32 -6.49 13.28
CA GLU A 113 21.73 -5.71 12.12
C GLU A 113 23.23 -5.89 11.81
N ALA A 114 23.58 -5.78 10.53
CA ALA A 114 24.98 -5.67 10.13
C ALA A 114 25.56 -4.34 10.64
N PRO A 115 26.75 -4.33 11.29
CA PRO A 115 27.35 -3.10 11.83
C PRO A 115 27.49 -1.97 10.79
N GLU A 116 27.75 -2.32 9.53
CA GLU A 116 27.91 -1.38 8.43
C GLU A 116 26.62 -0.65 8.07
N LEU A 117 25.45 -1.23 8.37
CA LEU A 117 24.16 -0.62 8.07
C LEU A 117 23.98 0.69 8.84
N ARG A 118 24.43 0.76 10.11
CA ARG A 118 24.37 1.99 10.91
C ARG A 118 25.15 3.12 10.25
N GLU A 119 26.38 2.84 9.84
CA GLU A 119 27.25 3.84 9.23
C GLU A 119 26.69 4.33 7.88
N ILE A 120 26.13 3.42 7.07
CA ILE A 120 25.46 3.79 5.82
C ILE A 120 24.24 4.68 6.10
N LEU A 121 23.37 4.29 7.02
CA LEU A 121 22.18 5.06 7.38
C LEU A 121 22.54 6.43 7.94
N LYS A 122 23.50 6.49 8.87
CA LYS A 122 24.01 7.73 9.45
C LYS A 122 24.47 8.70 8.37
N SER A 123 25.32 8.24 7.46
CA SER A 123 25.86 9.05 6.36
C SER A 123 24.76 9.55 5.44
N CYS A 124 23.88 8.66 4.97
CA CYS A 124 22.79 8.98 4.06
C CYS A 124 21.78 9.95 4.68
N LEU A 125 21.34 9.70 5.92
CA LEU A 125 20.34 10.52 6.62
C LEU A 125 20.90 11.89 6.97
N THR A 126 22.17 11.98 7.40
CA THR A 126 22.82 13.27 7.68
C THR A 126 22.92 14.12 6.41
N LYS A 127 23.31 13.51 5.28
CA LYS A 127 23.36 14.20 3.98
C LYS A 127 21.99 14.67 3.52
N PHE A 128 20.97 13.80 3.63
CA PHE A 128 19.59 14.12 3.28
C PHE A 128 19.06 15.27 4.15
N PHE A 129 19.29 15.21 5.45
CA PHE A 129 18.88 16.23 6.40
C PHE A 129 19.56 17.58 6.13
N GLY A 130 20.86 17.58 5.85
CA GLY A 130 21.58 18.78 5.43
C GLY A 130 21.02 19.38 4.14
N ALA A 131 20.68 18.57 3.14
CA ALA A 131 20.01 19.04 1.93
C ALA A 131 18.60 19.60 2.24
N TYR A 132 17.87 18.96 3.15
CA TYR A 132 16.57 19.42 3.61
C TYR A 132 16.65 20.82 4.25
N LYS A 133 17.58 21.04 5.18
CA LYS A 133 17.78 22.33 5.86
C LYS A 133 18.14 23.45 4.89
N ASN A 134 18.84 23.12 3.82
CA ASN A 134 19.23 24.07 2.76
C ASN A 134 18.18 24.26 1.66
N GLY A 135 16.94 23.77 1.85
CA GLY A 135 15.87 23.88 0.84
C GLY A 135 16.08 23.05 -0.43
N LYS A 136 17.09 22.15 -0.49
CA LYS A 136 17.45 21.38 -1.68
C LYS A 136 16.61 20.11 -1.82
N ARG A 137 15.40 20.22 -2.37
CA ARG A 137 14.39 19.13 -2.51
C ARG A 137 14.53 18.28 -3.79
N GLU A 138 15.67 18.33 -4.46
CA GLU A 138 15.91 17.55 -5.68
C GLU A 138 15.95 16.05 -5.39
N LYS A 139 15.45 15.22 -6.32
CA LYS A 139 15.40 13.76 -6.17
C LYS A 139 16.74 13.12 -5.80
N LYS A 140 17.86 13.68 -6.28
CA LYS A 140 19.22 13.18 -6.01
C LYS A 140 19.61 13.23 -4.53
N ASN A 141 18.90 14.04 -3.73
CA ASN A 141 19.15 14.18 -2.31
C ASN A 141 18.24 13.27 -1.46
N SER A 142 17.17 12.73 -2.04
CA SER A 142 16.24 11.85 -1.33
C SER A 142 16.78 10.41 -1.30
N PRO A 143 17.00 9.81 -0.12
CA PRO A 143 17.51 8.45 -0.03
C PRO A 143 16.42 7.45 -0.44
N LEU A 144 16.81 6.45 -1.23
CA LEU A 144 16.05 5.25 -1.51
C LEU A 144 16.87 4.05 -1.04
N PHE A 145 16.36 3.32 -0.07
CA PHE A 145 16.99 2.11 0.43
C PHE A 145 16.30 0.90 -0.19
N THR A 146 17.08 0.04 -0.84
CA THR A 146 16.56 -1.20 -1.43
C THR A 146 17.14 -2.39 -0.68
N ILE A 147 16.26 -3.22 -0.13
CA ILE A 147 16.63 -4.45 0.58
C ILE A 147 16.40 -5.62 -0.37
N MET A 148 17.47 -6.35 -0.69
CA MET A 148 17.42 -7.47 -1.63
C MET A 148 17.97 -8.75 -1.00
N GLY A 149 17.43 -9.88 -1.43
CA GLY A 149 17.97 -11.20 -1.13
C GLY A 149 16.93 -12.31 -1.12
N GLY A 150 17.39 -13.53 -0.83
CA GLY A 150 16.59 -14.76 -0.94
C GLY A 150 15.35 -14.80 -0.05
N ALA A 151 14.47 -15.78 -0.28
CA ALA A 151 13.35 -16.04 0.62
C ALA A 151 13.86 -16.42 2.02
N GLY A 152 13.16 -15.98 3.06
CA GLY A 152 13.46 -16.37 4.45
C GLY A 152 14.66 -15.69 5.11
N ILE A 153 15.42 -14.82 4.43
CA ILE A 153 16.62 -14.19 5.02
C ILE A 153 16.34 -12.98 5.94
N GLY A 154 15.06 -12.67 6.19
CA GLY A 154 14.67 -11.55 7.07
C GLY A 154 14.55 -10.17 6.40
N LYS A 155 14.25 -10.09 5.10
CA LYS A 155 14.03 -8.80 4.39
C LYS A 155 12.93 -7.94 5.02
N SER A 156 11.73 -8.52 5.18
CA SER A 156 10.57 -7.86 5.79
C SER A 156 10.85 -7.48 7.25
N ARG A 157 11.68 -8.27 7.95
CA ARG A 157 12.14 -7.94 9.30
C ARG A 157 13.05 -6.71 9.30
N LEU A 158 14.11 -6.71 8.47
CA LEU A 158 14.99 -5.55 8.33
C LEU A 158 14.19 -4.30 7.97
N LEU A 159 13.24 -4.41 7.05
CA LEU A 159 12.40 -3.29 6.64
C LEU A 159 11.56 -2.76 7.81
N THR A 160 10.99 -3.64 8.64
CA THR A 160 10.24 -3.27 9.85
C THR A 160 11.12 -2.56 10.89
N GLU A 161 12.36 -3.01 11.06
CA GLU A 161 13.30 -2.48 12.06
C GLU A 161 14.00 -1.19 11.59
N LEU A 162 14.02 -0.93 10.27
CA LEU A 162 14.77 0.16 9.65
C LEU A 162 14.55 1.54 10.31
N PRO A 163 13.33 1.96 10.69
CA PRO A 163 13.13 3.25 11.35
C PRO A 163 13.82 3.34 12.71
N GLN A 164 13.81 2.25 13.50
CA GLN A 164 14.49 2.21 14.79
C GLN A 164 16.00 2.23 14.63
N ILE A 165 16.52 1.47 13.67
CA ILE A 165 17.96 1.47 13.34
C ILE A 165 18.39 2.87 12.91
N ALA A 166 17.63 3.51 12.02
CA ALA A 166 17.88 4.87 11.55
C ALA A 166 17.92 5.90 12.70
N ARG A 167 16.98 5.81 13.66
CA ARG A 167 16.97 6.66 14.88
C ARG A 167 18.22 6.46 15.72
N SER A 168 18.65 5.20 15.88
CA SER A 168 19.84 4.86 16.69
C SER A 168 21.17 5.23 16.02
N ALA A 169 21.19 5.34 14.69
CA ALA A 169 22.40 5.56 13.92
C ALA A 169 22.84 7.03 13.86
N VAL A 170 21.95 7.98 14.16
CA VAL A 170 22.23 9.42 14.01
C VAL A 170 22.57 10.07 15.35
N ASP A 171 23.57 10.96 15.34
CA ASP A 171 24.01 11.71 16.53
C ASP A 171 23.45 13.15 16.57
N ASN A 172 22.90 13.65 15.47
CA ASN A 172 22.38 15.02 15.41
C ASN A 172 21.02 15.12 16.11
N ASP A 173 20.92 15.92 17.17
CA ASP A 173 19.71 16.05 18.00
C ASP A 173 18.45 16.47 17.22
N GLU A 174 18.59 17.40 16.27
CA GLU A 174 17.45 17.88 15.48
C GLU A 174 16.95 16.77 14.55
N LEU A 175 17.87 16.07 13.87
CA LEU A 175 17.55 14.93 13.02
C LEU A 175 16.93 13.79 13.84
N LYS A 176 17.51 13.47 15.00
CA LYS A 176 17.01 12.46 15.91
C LYS A 176 15.58 12.76 16.34
N LYS A 177 15.30 13.98 16.80
CA LYS A 177 13.94 14.44 17.14
C LYS A 177 12.98 14.30 15.96
N ARG A 178 13.41 14.58 14.73
CA ARG A 178 12.59 14.39 13.53
C ARG A 178 12.31 12.92 13.21
N LEU A 179 13.27 12.02 13.44
CA LEU A 179 13.10 10.58 13.24
C LEU A 179 12.23 9.95 14.34
N ASP A 180 12.32 10.45 15.57
CA ASP A 180 11.48 10.02 16.70
C ASP A 180 10.00 10.35 16.46
N ASN A 181 9.73 11.47 15.78
CA ASN A 181 8.38 11.89 15.40
C ASN A 181 7.96 11.47 13.99
N ALA A 182 8.74 10.60 13.33
CA ALA A 182 8.46 10.20 11.95
C ALA A 182 7.22 9.30 11.87
N LEU A 183 6.40 9.52 10.84
CA LEU A 183 5.29 8.66 10.47
C LEU A 183 5.85 7.44 9.72
N VAL A 184 5.52 6.23 10.18
CA VAL A 184 5.95 4.99 9.54
C VAL A 184 4.77 4.35 8.85
N PHE A 185 4.92 4.06 7.55
CA PHE A 185 3.94 3.32 6.78
C PHE A 185 4.55 2.02 6.27
N ASN A 186 4.02 0.91 6.76
CA ASN A 186 4.41 -0.44 6.32
C ASN A 186 3.41 -0.91 5.27
N ILE A 187 3.81 -0.82 4.00
CA ILE A 187 2.98 -1.13 2.85
C ILE A 187 3.46 -2.44 2.25
N SER A 188 2.61 -3.47 2.31
CA SER A 188 2.88 -4.75 1.70
C SER A 188 2.07 -4.93 0.41
N PHE A 189 2.69 -5.52 -0.60
CA PHE A 189 2.03 -6.05 -1.80
C PHE A 189 2.00 -7.58 -1.80
N GLU A 190 2.28 -8.20 -0.65
CA GLU A 190 2.21 -9.65 -0.44
C GLU A 190 0.92 -10.05 0.29
N ASN A 191 0.98 -11.12 1.09
CA ASN A 191 -0.17 -11.67 1.79
C ASN A 191 -0.88 -10.63 2.67
N GLY A 192 -2.21 -10.59 2.61
CA GLY A 192 -3.07 -9.70 3.38
C GLY A 192 -3.41 -8.37 2.71
N THR A 193 -2.53 -7.85 1.85
CA THR A 193 -2.76 -6.62 1.05
C THR A 193 -2.18 -6.76 -0.37
N ALA A 194 -2.34 -7.95 -0.95
CA ALA A 194 -1.69 -8.35 -2.20
C ALA A 194 -1.94 -7.36 -3.34
N TYR A 195 -1.01 -7.27 -4.27
CA TYR A 195 -1.21 -6.52 -5.51
C TYR A 195 -2.38 -7.11 -6.30
N ASP A 196 -3.28 -6.23 -6.74
CA ASP A 196 -4.42 -6.56 -7.59
C ASP A 196 -4.32 -5.75 -8.90
N PRO A 197 -4.07 -6.38 -10.06
CA PRO A 197 -3.87 -5.65 -11.32
C PRO A 197 -5.12 -4.89 -11.80
N ASP A 198 -6.32 -5.30 -11.36
CA ASP A 198 -7.57 -4.65 -11.75
C ASP A 198 -7.83 -3.41 -10.88
N LEU A 199 -7.43 -3.45 -9.59
CA LEU A 199 -7.66 -2.36 -8.63
C LEU A 199 -6.44 -1.44 -8.42
N ASP A 200 -5.22 -1.92 -8.64
CA ASP A 200 -3.95 -1.20 -8.42
C ASP A 200 -3.34 -0.60 -9.71
N GLN A 201 -4.16 -0.35 -10.74
CA GLN A 201 -3.72 0.24 -12.02
C GLN A 201 -2.96 1.57 -11.86
N ASN A 202 -3.25 2.33 -10.81
CA ASN A 202 -2.53 3.54 -10.46
C ASN A 202 -1.63 3.28 -9.24
N PRO A 203 -0.29 3.24 -9.39
CA PRO A 203 0.63 2.97 -8.28
C PRO A 203 0.51 3.96 -7.11
N SER A 204 0.14 5.22 -7.39
CA SER A 204 -0.08 6.21 -6.33
C SER A 204 -1.29 5.85 -5.49
N PHE A 205 -2.42 5.50 -6.12
CA PHE A 205 -3.59 5.03 -5.38
C PHE A 205 -3.33 3.70 -4.68
N ALA A 206 -2.61 2.78 -5.31
CA ALA A 206 -2.23 1.50 -4.70
C ALA A 206 -1.51 1.68 -3.35
N VAL A 207 -0.54 2.61 -3.30
CA VAL A 207 0.18 2.94 -2.06
C VAL A 207 -0.70 3.71 -1.09
N GLY A 208 -1.42 4.74 -1.55
CA GLY A 208 -2.20 5.60 -0.66
C GLY A 208 -3.42 4.89 -0.05
N THR A 209 -4.08 3.98 -0.77
CA THR A 209 -5.13 3.10 -0.22
C THR A 209 -4.59 2.21 0.88
N ARG A 210 -3.38 1.66 0.74
CA ARG A 210 -2.72 0.85 1.78
C ARG A 210 -2.28 1.70 2.98
N MET A 211 -1.84 2.94 2.75
CA MET A 211 -1.60 3.90 3.84
C MET A 211 -2.90 4.19 4.60
N LEU A 212 -4.01 4.43 3.90
CA LEU A 212 -5.32 4.63 4.53
C LEU A 212 -5.77 3.40 5.32
N TRP A 213 -5.58 2.20 4.74
CA TRP A 213 -5.88 0.94 5.38
C TRP A 213 -5.15 0.78 6.71
N GLN A 214 -3.87 1.15 6.78
CA GLN A 214 -3.13 1.15 8.06
C GLN A 214 -3.82 2.02 9.12
N LEU A 215 -4.29 3.22 8.75
CA LEU A 215 -4.90 4.19 9.67
C LEU A 215 -6.33 3.80 10.08
N GLN A 216 -7.07 3.15 9.19
CA GLN A 216 -8.48 2.85 9.36
C GLN A 216 -8.76 1.35 9.50
N ARG A 217 -7.72 0.54 9.75
CA ARG A 217 -7.84 -0.91 9.86
C ARG A 217 -8.95 -1.28 10.83
N ARG A 218 -9.84 -2.13 10.32
CA ARG A 218 -11.01 -2.64 11.03
C ARG A 218 -10.88 -4.16 11.20
N PRO A 219 -11.11 -4.72 12.39
CA PRO A 219 -11.06 -6.17 12.60
C PRO A 219 -12.10 -6.95 11.79
N ASP A 220 -13.21 -6.29 11.42
CA ASP A 220 -14.38 -6.85 10.75
C ASP A 220 -14.40 -6.62 9.23
N MET A 221 -13.30 -6.12 8.65
CA MET A 221 -13.20 -5.83 7.22
C MET A 221 -11.91 -6.42 6.67
N MET A 222 -11.95 -6.97 5.46
CA MET A 222 -10.76 -7.42 4.76
C MET A 222 -10.26 -6.36 3.79
N PHE A 223 -8.96 -6.39 3.46
CA PHE A 223 -8.37 -5.39 2.57
C PHE A 223 -9.01 -5.36 1.16
N PRO A 224 -9.32 -6.49 0.48
CA PRO A 224 -9.96 -6.43 -0.83
C PRO A 224 -11.30 -5.67 -0.81
N GLU A 225 -12.15 -5.96 0.18
CA GLU A 225 -13.42 -5.24 0.38
C GLU A 225 -13.17 -3.74 0.63
N PHE A 226 -12.14 -3.42 1.41
CA PHE A 226 -11.73 -2.03 1.63
C PHE A 226 -11.26 -1.35 0.33
N GLN A 227 -10.50 -2.04 -0.50
CA GLN A 227 -9.89 -1.51 -1.73
C GLN A 227 -10.93 -1.28 -2.84
N GLU A 228 -11.96 -2.11 -2.92
CA GLU A 228 -13.03 -2.00 -3.91
C GLU A 228 -13.83 -0.69 -3.79
N ASN A 229 -13.85 -0.05 -2.62
CA ASN A 229 -14.54 1.22 -2.44
C ASN A 229 -13.78 2.36 -3.16
N PRO A 230 -14.34 2.98 -4.22
CA PRO A 230 -13.65 4.02 -4.97
C PRO A 230 -13.30 5.25 -4.12
N LYS A 231 -14.03 5.49 -3.03
CA LYS A 231 -13.75 6.61 -2.12
C LYS A 231 -12.41 6.41 -1.39
N HIS A 232 -11.92 5.18 -1.25
CA HIS A 232 -10.65 4.84 -0.58
C HIS A 232 -9.41 5.04 -1.46
N GLN A 233 -9.58 5.35 -2.75
CA GLN A 233 -8.50 5.64 -3.68
C GLN A 233 -7.91 7.04 -3.44
N LEU A 234 -7.10 7.15 -2.39
CA LEU A 234 -6.35 8.36 -2.06
C LEU A 234 -4.89 8.21 -2.46
N THR A 235 -4.24 9.33 -2.79
CA THR A 235 -2.78 9.34 -2.99
C THR A 235 -2.06 9.45 -1.64
N PRO A 236 -0.76 9.07 -1.53
CA PRO A 236 0.04 9.33 -0.34
C PRO A 236 0.03 10.80 0.07
N ARG A 237 -0.01 11.71 -0.92
CA ARG A 237 -0.09 13.16 -0.67
C ARG A 237 -1.38 13.52 0.06
N ASP A 238 -2.51 12.95 -0.34
CA ASP A 238 -3.81 13.21 0.31
C ASP A 238 -3.80 12.71 1.76
N ILE A 239 -3.24 11.52 2.00
CA ILE A 239 -3.11 10.95 3.34
C ILE A 239 -2.24 11.82 4.24
N ILE A 240 -1.02 12.17 3.77
CA ILE A 240 -0.10 13.01 4.52
C ILE A 240 -0.71 14.39 4.80
N ALA A 241 -1.42 14.99 3.85
CA ALA A 241 -2.10 16.27 4.06
C ALA A 241 -3.17 16.20 5.14
N ARG A 242 -3.97 15.13 5.18
CA ARG A 242 -5.00 14.91 6.21
C ARG A 242 -4.39 14.67 7.60
N ILE A 243 -3.25 13.98 7.69
CA ILE A 243 -2.52 13.79 8.96
C ILE A 243 -1.88 15.10 9.42
N ALA A 244 -1.30 15.87 8.51
CA ALA A 244 -0.68 17.17 8.81
C ALA A 244 -1.67 18.11 9.50
N ARG A 245 -2.92 18.15 9.02
CA ARG A 245 -4.03 18.89 9.67
C ARG A 245 -4.28 18.41 11.10
N SER A 246 -4.29 17.10 11.34
CA SER A 246 -4.46 16.54 12.69
C SER A 246 -3.34 16.96 13.64
N LYS A 247 -2.13 17.17 13.12
CA LYS A 247 -0.94 17.57 13.90
C LYS A 247 -0.73 19.08 13.97
N HIS A 248 -1.59 19.88 13.34
CA HIS A 248 -1.42 21.33 13.17
C HIS A 248 -0.05 21.69 12.55
N GLN A 249 0.37 20.92 11.55
CA GLN A 249 1.66 21.09 10.86
C GLN A 249 1.45 21.17 9.35
N GLU A 250 2.44 21.71 8.64
CA GLU A 250 2.49 21.63 7.18
C GLU A 250 2.92 20.23 6.73
N PRO A 251 2.41 19.71 5.59
CA PRO A 251 2.83 18.41 5.06
C PRO A 251 4.36 18.30 4.84
N SER A 252 5.02 19.42 4.52
CA SER A 252 6.47 19.48 4.32
C SER A 252 7.29 19.36 5.60
N ASP A 253 6.65 19.52 6.75
CA ASP A 253 7.30 19.44 8.06
C ASP A 253 7.20 18.05 8.67
N LEU A 254 6.41 17.15 8.08
CA LEU A 254 6.34 15.75 8.49
C LEU A 254 7.56 14.99 7.97
N THR A 255 8.08 14.11 8.82
CA THR A 255 9.07 13.09 8.43
C THR A 255 8.33 11.79 8.20
N VAL A 256 8.58 11.12 7.07
CA VAL A 256 7.84 9.91 6.68
C VAL A 256 8.82 8.81 6.29
N PHE A 257 8.66 7.63 6.88
CA PHE A 257 9.19 6.37 6.38
C PHE A 257 8.09 5.68 5.58
N LEU A 258 8.31 5.52 4.27
CA LEU A 258 7.45 4.71 3.42
C LEU A 258 8.19 3.41 3.11
N LEU A 259 7.76 2.34 3.77
CA LEU A 259 8.40 1.03 3.72
C LEU A 259 7.57 0.12 2.83
N LEU A 260 8.11 -0.25 1.66
CA LEU A 260 7.42 -1.06 0.67
C LEU A 260 7.98 -2.50 0.68
N ASP A 261 7.13 -3.47 0.99
CA ASP A 261 7.43 -4.90 0.91
C ASP A 261 6.69 -5.57 -0.26
N GLY A 262 7.25 -6.65 -0.80
CA GLY A 262 6.63 -7.37 -1.91
C GLY A 262 6.68 -6.67 -3.26
N VAL A 263 7.51 -5.64 -3.44
CA VAL A 263 7.59 -4.85 -4.69
C VAL A 263 7.89 -5.72 -5.92
N HIS A 264 8.56 -6.86 -5.75
CA HIS A 264 8.81 -7.83 -6.82
C HIS A 264 7.52 -8.45 -7.40
N LYS A 265 6.39 -8.39 -6.68
CA LYS A 265 5.07 -8.82 -7.16
C LYS A 265 4.44 -7.83 -8.15
N LEU A 266 4.99 -6.62 -8.25
CA LEU A 266 4.56 -5.59 -9.20
C LEU A 266 5.22 -5.75 -10.58
N MET A 267 6.16 -6.68 -10.72
CA MET A 267 6.87 -6.92 -11.97
C MET A 267 6.02 -7.84 -12.86
N GLU A 268 5.81 -7.46 -14.11
CA GLU A 268 4.91 -8.16 -15.04
C GLU A 268 5.61 -9.37 -15.67
N ASN A 269 6.93 -9.27 -15.92
CA ASN A 269 7.76 -10.33 -16.47
C ASN A 269 8.91 -10.71 -15.54
N SER A 270 9.39 -11.95 -15.64
CA SER A 270 10.58 -12.43 -14.92
C SER A 270 11.85 -11.65 -15.22
N ASP A 271 11.86 -10.93 -16.34
CA ASP A 271 13.00 -10.20 -16.88
C ASP A 271 12.92 -8.69 -16.59
N ASP A 272 11.83 -8.23 -15.97
CA ASP A 272 11.67 -6.83 -15.55
C ASP A 272 12.65 -6.54 -14.41
N GLY A 273 13.84 -6.07 -14.75
CA GLY A 273 14.94 -5.83 -13.81
C GLY A 273 16.28 -6.41 -14.24
N VAL A 274 16.32 -7.16 -15.35
CA VAL A 274 17.54 -7.66 -16.00
C VAL A 274 17.83 -6.80 -17.23
N ASN A 275 18.38 -5.59 -17.01
CA ASN A 275 18.99 -4.79 -18.06
C ASN A 275 20.33 -4.25 -17.59
#